data_AF-A0AAD2CTP1-F1
#
_entry.id   AF-A0AAD2CTP1-F1
#
_cell.length_a   1.000
_cell.length_b   1.000
_cell.length_c   1.000
_cell.angle_alpha   90.00
_cell.angle_beta   90.00
_cell.angle_gamma   90.00
#
_symmetry.space_group_name_H-M   'P 1'
#
loop_
_entity.id
_entity.type
_entity.pdbx_description
1 polymer ?
#
loop_
_entity_poly.entity_id
_entity_poly.type
_entity_poly.pdbx_seq_one_letter_code
_entity_poly.pdbx_strand_id
1 'polypeptide(L)'
;MKRAILLWTLFDFVSKADGLVTMIPGDSITTIMTSSSPAKHSIPIILSMTPGTTSPTIEEEKTALDYFDDMQDDRIDRADQIPIDLSVFEDHLIDVEKLPPIVELEYLQDLYASSESANPAMRYLQEERLRFFQKVQLRGGCCLVKFDSNSQYTSTLRGMWSCMEAFYRKLDAATNETNVGTGTSAGDTNNDSSDEPLLMRQHLVRPDQSSDAGGYDFVQTYLDSETKSVMPTTIQDSLGCNHPAASAVEDSFHALSDLSKMFAIILASGGLQRPIHEMKSLLNGYILDDFGCCNHRLCQYRPLDGTNTTSNDHATKESSSPLLRSHTDWSLVTCIPVSPTPGLLIFDPLHQKWLAPDAVVNDALLAHEDEGQNHSQYCLMMTGKAMDMLLGIDGGMACIHQVVPRVHQHQSLLEQQQAPKQRRISAPFFLRPKESVSVQINEQCNRKTCTSEEVALAMLHGVYCKLGA
;
A
#
# COMPACT_ATOMS: atom_id res chain seq x y z
N MET A 1 5.28 -39.67 -11.76
CA MET A 1 5.00 -38.99 -10.48
C MET A 1 4.45 -37.58 -10.67
N LYS A 2 5.16 -36.64 -11.33
CA LYS A 2 4.72 -35.24 -11.52
C LYS A 2 3.34 -35.07 -12.20
N ARG A 3 3.01 -35.87 -13.22
CA ARG A 3 1.66 -35.88 -13.85
C ARG A 3 0.55 -36.45 -12.96
N ALA A 4 0.89 -37.36 -12.04
CA ALA A 4 -0.10 -38.00 -11.16
C ALA A 4 -0.54 -37.06 -10.03
N ILE A 5 0.37 -36.20 -9.56
CA ILE A 5 0.06 -35.17 -8.55
C ILE A 5 -0.85 -34.09 -9.16
N LEU A 6 -0.54 -33.62 -10.38
CA LEU A 6 -1.36 -32.65 -11.11
C LEU A 6 -2.79 -33.16 -11.36
N LEU A 7 -2.92 -34.43 -11.76
CA LEU A 7 -4.22 -35.08 -11.96
C LEU A 7 -5.01 -35.24 -10.65
N TRP A 8 -4.33 -35.51 -9.53
CA TRP A 8 -5.00 -35.70 -8.24
C TRP A 8 -5.51 -34.39 -7.64
N THR A 9 -4.77 -33.29 -7.79
CA THR A 9 -5.19 -31.95 -7.34
C THR A 9 -6.38 -31.42 -8.15
N LEU A 10 -6.41 -31.65 -9.47
CA LEU A 10 -7.57 -31.33 -10.31
C LEU A 10 -8.79 -32.18 -9.98
N PHE A 11 -8.61 -33.47 -9.67
CA PHE A 11 -9.71 -34.38 -9.35
C PHE A 11 -10.37 -34.05 -8.01
N ASP A 12 -9.57 -33.74 -6.98
CA ASP A 12 -10.07 -33.37 -5.66
C ASP A 12 -10.84 -32.03 -5.69
N PHE A 13 -10.46 -31.14 -6.60
CA PHE A 13 -11.10 -29.84 -6.82
C PHE A 13 -12.45 -29.96 -7.54
N VAL A 14 -12.54 -30.71 -8.66
CA VAL A 14 -13.81 -30.84 -9.39
C VAL A 14 -14.85 -31.65 -8.62
N SER A 15 -14.43 -32.62 -7.80
CA SER A 15 -15.36 -33.37 -6.95
C SER A 15 -16.08 -32.51 -5.89
N LYS A 16 -15.49 -31.36 -5.51
CA LYS A 16 -16.06 -30.41 -4.55
C LYS A 16 -16.99 -29.38 -5.21
N ALA A 17 -17.04 -29.34 -6.55
CA ALA A 17 -17.84 -28.40 -7.33
C ALA A 17 -19.10 -29.03 -7.97
N ASP A 18 -19.53 -30.22 -7.53
CA ASP A 18 -20.67 -30.99 -8.08
C ASP A 18 -20.60 -31.23 -9.62
N GLY A 19 -19.40 -31.20 -10.20
CA GLY A 19 -19.17 -31.46 -11.62
C GLY A 19 -18.90 -32.93 -11.92
N LEU A 20 -19.62 -33.51 -12.90
CA LEU A 20 -19.33 -34.85 -13.41
C LEU A 20 -18.23 -34.79 -14.47
N VAL A 21 -17.02 -35.27 -14.16
CA VAL A 21 -15.94 -35.42 -15.14
C VAL A 21 -16.01 -36.80 -15.78
N THR A 22 -16.25 -36.85 -17.09
CA THR A 22 -16.15 -38.10 -17.85
C THR A 22 -14.88 -38.06 -18.70
N MET A 23 -13.91 -38.92 -18.41
CA MET A 23 -12.73 -39.07 -19.24
C MET A 23 -13.05 -39.95 -20.45
N ILE A 24 -13.01 -39.38 -21.65
CA ILE A 24 -13.04 -40.14 -22.90
C ILE A 24 -11.58 -40.38 -23.34
N PRO A 25 -11.17 -41.62 -23.68
CA PRO A 25 -9.84 -41.86 -24.23
C PRO A 25 -9.72 -41.25 -25.64
N GLY A 26 -8.98 -40.15 -25.75
CA GLY A 26 -8.71 -39.39 -26.98
C GLY A 26 -8.35 -37.95 -26.62
N ASP A 27 -7.50 -37.29 -27.41
CA ASP A 27 -6.80 -36.02 -27.10
C ASP A 27 -7.68 -34.75 -26.98
N SER A 28 -8.86 -34.83 -26.38
CA SER A 28 -9.72 -33.65 -26.14
C SER A 28 -10.51 -33.80 -24.84
N ILE A 29 -10.27 -32.89 -23.90
CA ILE A 29 -11.10 -32.73 -22.70
C ILE A 29 -12.33 -31.93 -23.13
N THR A 30 -13.52 -32.53 -23.02
CA THR A 30 -14.80 -31.84 -23.26
C THR A 30 -15.51 -31.71 -21.93
N THR A 31 -15.66 -30.48 -21.42
CA THR A 31 -16.46 -30.21 -20.22
C THR A 31 -17.93 -30.15 -20.60
N ILE A 32 -18.73 -31.10 -20.15
CA ILE A 32 -20.18 -31.11 -20.36
C ILE A 32 -20.84 -30.57 -19.08
N MET A 33 -21.33 -29.33 -19.11
CA MET A 33 -22.23 -28.84 -18.08
C MET A 33 -23.62 -29.44 -18.30
N THR A 34 -24.05 -30.32 -17.38
CA THR A 34 -25.43 -30.81 -17.37
C THR A 34 -26.22 -30.03 -16.33
N SER A 35 -27.21 -29.25 -16.76
CA SER A 35 -28.17 -28.67 -15.83
C SER A 35 -29.13 -29.76 -15.38
N SER A 36 -29.18 -30.04 -14.08
CA SER A 36 -30.18 -30.92 -13.47
C SER A 36 -31.55 -30.22 -13.41
N SER A 37 -32.26 -30.19 -14.54
CA SER A 37 -33.70 -29.88 -14.55
C SER A 37 -34.43 -30.74 -15.58
N PRO A 38 -35.50 -31.46 -15.18
CA PRO A 38 -36.23 -32.33 -16.09
C PRO A 38 -37.38 -31.54 -16.75
N ALA A 39 -37.12 -30.85 -17.85
CA ALA A 39 -38.19 -30.36 -18.73
C ALA A 39 -37.74 -30.16 -20.18
N LYS A 40 -38.25 -31.07 -21.03
CA LYS A 40 -38.57 -31.02 -22.47
C LYS A 40 -38.13 -29.80 -23.32
N HIS A 41 -37.60 -30.17 -24.49
CA HIS A 41 -37.33 -29.41 -25.73
C HIS A 41 -35.91 -28.84 -25.90
N SER A 42 -35.03 -29.66 -26.45
CA SER A 42 -33.81 -29.23 -27.13
C SER A 42 -34.15 -28.74 -28.54
N ILE A 43 -33.99 -27.44 -28.79
CA ILE A 43 -34.01 -26.84 -30.13
C ILE A 43 -32.55 -26.74 -30.59
N PRO A 44 -32.16 -27.27 -31.76
CA PRO A 44 -30.84 -27.03 -32.30
C PRO A 44 -30.73 -25.59 -32.80
N ILE A 45 -29.85 -24.80 -32.19
CA ILE A 45 -29.48 -23.48 -32.70
C ILE A 45 -28.45 -23.71 -33.82
N ILE A 46 -28.86 -23.45 -35.07
CA ILE A 46 -27.95 -23.39 -36.23
C ILE A 46 -27.54 -21.93 -36.39
N LEU A 47 -26.31 -21.59 -36.03
CA LEU A 47 -25.71 -20.28 -36.30
C LEU A 47 -25.23 -20.24 -37.76
N SER A 48 -25.92 -19.45 -38.58
CA SER A 48 -25.48 -19.10 -39.94
C SER A 48 -24.61 -17.84 -39.87
N MET A 49 -23.34 -17.96 -40.25
CA MET A 49 -22.47 -16.80 -40.42
C MET A 49 -22.51 -16.36 -41.89
N THR A 50 -22.98 -15.12 -42.12
CA THR A 50 -22.84 -14.44 -43.41
C THR A 50 -21.53 -13.64 -43.41
N PRO A 51 -20.72 -13.67 -44.48
CA PRO A 51 -19.49 -12.90 -44.55
C PRO A 51 -19.82 -11.43 -44.87
N GLY A 52 -19.85 -10.59 -43.83
CA GLY A 52 -19.84 -9.14 -43.95
C GLY A 52 -18.46 -8.63 -43.57
N THR A 53 -17.67 -8.22 -44.56
CA THR A 53 -16.34 -7.64 -44.42
C THR A 53 -16.40 -6.24 -43.83
N THR A 54 -16.11 -6.12 -42.53
CA THR A 54 -15.42 -4.98 -41.95
C THR A 54 -14.17 -5.53 -41.29
N SER A 55 -12.99 -5.12 -41.76
CA SER A 55 -11.72 -5.50 -41.13
C SER A 55 -11.79 -5.16 -39.64
N PRO A 56 -11.72 -6.13 -38.72
CA PRO A 56 -11.64 -5.81 -37.31
C PRO A 56 -10.37 -4.99 -37.11
N THR A 57 -10.51 -3.81 -36.52
CA THR A 57 -9.40 -3.16 -35.84
C THR A 57 -8.80 -4.22 -34.93
N ILE A 58 -7.51 -4.52 -35.14
CA ILE A 58 -6.77 -5.43 -34.26
C ILE A 58 -6.75 -4.72 -32.91
N GLU A 59 -7.69 -5.06 -32.03
CA GLU A 59 -7.60 -4.66 -30.63
C GLU A 59 -6.29 -5.23 -30.11
N GLU A 60 -5.42 -4.34 -29.62
CA GLU A 60 -4.18 -4.76 -28.97
C GLU A 60 -4.55 -5.75 -27.85
N GLU A 61 -3.95 -6.95 -27.90
CA GLU A 61 -4.24 -8.01 -26.93
C GLU A 61 -3.79 -7.55 -25.54
N LYS A 62 -4.75 -7.20 -24.68
CA LYS A 62 -4.49 -6.89 -23.27
C LYS A 62 -3.96 -8.12 -22.53
N THR A 63 -2.93 -7.92 -21.71
CA THR A 63 -2.38 -8.94 -20.82
C THR A 63 -3.26 -9.15 -19.59
N ALA A 64 -3.00 -10.22 -18.82
CA ALA A 64 -3.72 -10.45 -17.55
C ALA A 64 -3.45 -9.34 -16.51
N LEU A 65 -2.26 -8.73 -16.55
CA LEU A 65 -1.94 -7.57 -15.72
C LEU A 65 -2.75 -6.34 -16.14
N ASP A 66 -2.92 -6.11 -17.45
CA ASP A 66 -3.73 -4.98 -17.94
C ASP A 66 -5.19 -5.11 -17.50
N TYR A 67 -5.76 -6.33 -17.54
CA TYR A 67 -7.11 -6.58 -17.02
C TYR A 67 -7.20 -6.32 -15.51
N PHE A 68 -6.17 -6.70 -14.75
CA PHE A 68 -6.12 -6.44 -13.33
C PHE A 68 -6.00 -4.94 -13.03
N ASP A 69 -5.23 -4.21 -13.83
CA ASP A 69 -5.11 -2.75 -13.74
C ASP A 69 -6.42 -2.05 -14.09
N ASP A 70 -7.07 -2.42 -15.19
CA ASP A 70 -8.40 -1.91 -15.57
C ASP A 70 -9.41 -2.10 -14.42
N MET A 71 -9.43 -3.28 -13.79
CA MET A 71 -10.32 -3.56 -12.65
C MET A 71 -10.02 -2.64 -11.45
N GLN A 72 -8.75 -2.34 -11.18
CA GLN A 72 -8.36 -1.46 -10.07
C GLN A 72 -8.72 -0.01 -10.38
N ASP A 73 -8.53 0.42 -11.62
CA ASP A 73 -8.90 1.75 -12.10
C ASP A 73 -10.42 1.95 -12.02
N ASP A 74 -11.22 0.95 -12.43
CA ASP A 74 -12.68 0.96 -12.26
C ASP A 74 -13.13 1.06 -10.78
N ARG A 75 -12.34 0.51 -9.84
CA ARG A 75 -12.61 0.65 -8.40
C ARG A 75 -12.26 2.06 -7.91
N ILE A 76 -11.15 2.62 -8.37
CA ILE A 76 -10.71 3.99 -8.06
C ILE A 76 -11.73 5.00 -8.59
N ASP A 77 -12.15 4.88 -9.85
CA ASP A 77 -13.14 5.76 -10.47
C ASP A 77 -14.48 5.76 -9.72
N ARG A 78 -14.90 4.61 -9.19
CA ARG A 78 -16.10 4.50 -8.34
C ARG A 78 -15.88 5.14 -6.97
N ALA A 79 -14.72 4.97 -6.36
CA ALA A 79 -14.38 5.60 -5.08
C ALA A 79 -14.34 7.14 -5.21
N ASP A 80 -13.82 7.66 -6.32
CA ASP A 80 -13.73 9.09 -6.60
C ASP A 80 -15.09 9.76 -6.85
N GLN A 81 -16.13 8.97 -7.16
CA GLN A 81 -17.51 9.45 -7.23
C GLN A 81 -18.13 9.67 -5.83
N ILE A 82 -17.54 9.10 -4.78
CA ILE A 82 -18.01 9.25 -3.41
C ILE A 82 -17.50 10.56 -2.82
N PRO A 83 -18.39 11.46 -2.36
CA PRO A 83 -17.98 12.73 -1.76
C PRO A 83 -17.06 12.53 -0.55
N ILE A 84 -16.02 13.36 -0.47
CA ILE A 84 -15.15 13.43 0.69
C ILE A 84 -15.81 14.34 1.73
N ASP A 85 -16.19 13.77 2.86
CA ASP A 85 -16.56 14.54 4.05
C ASP A 85 -15.28 14.97 4.77
N LEU A 86 -14.95 16.27 4.72
CA LEU A 86 -13.76 16.80 5.37
C LEU A 86 -13.95 17.06 6.87
N SER A 87 -15.19 17.03 7.37
CA SER A 87 -15.46 17.20 8.80
C SER A 87 -14.89 16.04 9.63
N VAL A 88 -14.54 14.92 8.98
CA VAL A 88 -13.84 13.79 9.59
C VAL A 88 -12.51 14.17 10.26
N PHE A 89 -11.93 15.31 9.89
CA PHE A 89 -10.72 15.84 10.50
C PHE A 89 -10.98 16.84 11.65
N GLU A 90 -12.23 17.29 11.82
CA GLU A 90 -12.61 18.37 12.74
C GLU A 90 -13.26 17.86 14.03
N ASP A 91 -13.84 16.65 14.00
CA ASP A 91 -14.48 16.07 15.17
C ASP A 91 -13.47 15.81 16.31
N HIS A 92 -13.63 16.53 17.42
CA HIS A 92 -12.86 16.33 18.65
C HIS A 92 -13.18 15.01 19.38
N LEU A 93 -14.27 14.34 18.97
CA LEU A 93 -14.65 13.04 19.47
C LEU A 93 -14.41 12.01 18.36
N ILE A 94 -13.53 11.05 18.63
CA ILE A 94 -13.29 9.95 17.69
C ILE A 94 -14.55 9.11 17.59
N ASP A 95 -15.22 9.20 16.44
CA ASP A 95 -16.16 8.17 16.03
C ASP A 95 -15.36 6.97 15.51
N VAL A 96 -15.30 5.91 16.33
CA VAL A 96 -14.58 4.67 16.01
C VAL A 96 -15.08 4.04 14.69
N GLU A 97 -16.33 4.31 14.30
CA GLU A 97 -16.87 3.85 13.01
C GLU A 97 -16.27 4.59 11.81
N LYS A 98 -15.68 5.77 12.01
CA LYS A 98 -14.94 6.54 10.99
C LYS A 98 -13.47 6.10 10.85
N LEU A 99 -13.04 5.12 11.64
CA LEU A 99 -11.69 4.59 11.60
C LEU A 99 -11.61 3.22 10.90
N PRO A 100 -10.44 2.90 10.31
CA PRO A 100 -10.12 1.51 9.98
C PRO A 100 -10.17 0.63 11.24
N PRO A 101 -10.36 -0.70 11.09
CA PRO A 101 -10.20 -1.64 12.19
C PRO A 101 -8.91 -1.39 12.98
N ILE A 102 -9.01 -1.21 14.29
CA ILE A 102 -7.84 -1.13 15.17
C ILE A 102 -7.58 -2.52 15.75
N VAL A 103 -6.31 -2.93 15.75
CA VAL A 103 -5.81 -4.14 16.44
C VAL A 103 -4.54 -3.82 17.20
N GLU A 104 -4.33 -4.52 18.31
CA GLU A 104 -3.09 -4.45 19.07
C GLU A 104 -2.00 -5.29 18.38
N LEU A 105 -0.74 -4.85 18.48
CA LEU A 105 0.41 -5.60 17.93
C LEU A 105 0.47 -7.04 18.49
N GLU A 106 0.20 -7.21 19.78
CA GLU A 106 0.21 -8.53 20.46
C GLU A 106 -0.77 -9.51 19.79
N TYR A 107 -1.95 -9.05 19.37
CA TYR A 107 -2.91 -9.88 18.65
C TYR A 107 -2.33 -10.37 17.32
N LEU A 108 -1.60 -9.53 16.57
CA LEU A 108 -0.94 -9.97 15.34
C LEU A 108 0.20 -10.96 15.63
N GLN A 109 0.96 -10.75 16.71
CA GLN A 109 2.02 -11.66 17.13
C GLN A 109 1.45 -13.05 17.48
N ASP A 110 0.32 -13.10 18.17
CA ASP A 110 -0.40 -14.34 18.49
C ASP A 110 -0.90 -15.05 17.23
N LEU A 111 -1.49 -14.31 16.29
CA LEU A 111 -1.89 -14.87 14.99
C LEU A 111 -0.68 -15.36 14.19
N TYR A 112 0.46 -14.68 14.27
CA TYR A 112 1.68 -15.03 13.56
C TYR A 112 2.43 -16.21 14.16
N ALA A 113 2.29 -16.43 15.47
CA ALA A 113 2.95 -17.51 16.18
C ALA A 113 2.58 -18.86 15.53
N SER A 114 3.61 -19.64 15.21
CA SER A 114 3.45 -21.00 14.70
C SER A 114 3.50 -21.98 15.86
N SER A 115 2.43 -22.75 16.06
CA SER A 115 2.54 -24.02 16.79
C SER A 115 2.50 -25.15 15.76
N GLU A 116 3.60 -25.87 15.60
CA GLU A 116 3.67 -27.09 14.77
C GLU A 116 2.88 -28.26 15.37
N SER A 117 2.35 -28.11 16.58
CA SER A 117 1.58 -29.16 17.26
C SER A 117 0.11 -29.15 16.82
N ALA A 118 -0.45 -30.34 16.56
CA ALA A 118 -1.86 -30.56 16.23
C ALA A 118 -2.82 -30.36 17.43
N ASN A 119 -2.60 -29.31 18.21
CA ASN A 119 -3.41 -28.94 19.37
C ASN A 119 -4.70 -28.22 18.91
N PRO A 120 -5.87 -28.45 19.55
CA PRO A 120 -7.08 -27.63 19.38
C PRO A 120 -6.84 -26.10 19.29
N ALA A 121 -5.84 -25.57 20.00
CA ALA A 121 -5.43 -24.17 19.90
C ALA A 121 -5.11 -23.72 18.45
N MET A 122 -4.60 -24.61 17.59
CA MET A 122 -4.28 -24.29 16.20
C MET A 122 -5.50 -24.11 15.32
N ARG A 123 -6.59 -24.85 15.59
CA ARG A 123 -7.86 -24.64 14.86
C ARG A 123 -8.43 -23.28 15.20
N TYR A 124 -8.42 -22.91 16.49
CA TYR A 124 -8.82 -21.59 16.94
C TYR A 124 -8.01 -20.49 16.25
N LEU A 125 -6.68 -20.59 16.24
CA LEU A 125 -5.84 -19.59 15.56
C LEU A 125 -6.11 -19.53 14.06
N GLN A 126 -6.39 -20.65 13.39
CA GLN A 126 -6.72 -20.66 11.97
C GLN A 126 -8.06 -19.96 11.69
N GLU A 127 -9.07 -20.21 12.51
CA GLU A 127 -10.36 -19.52 12.45
C GLU A 127 -10.21 -18.02 12.71
N GLU A 128 -9.38 -17.65 13.68
CA GLU A 128 -9.08 -16.24 13.99
C GLU A 128 -8.35 -15.54 12.83
N ARG A 129 -7.40 -16.20 12.16
CA ARG A 129 -6.77 -15.65 10.95
C ARG A 129 -7.77 -15.42 9.82
N LEU A 130 -8.70 -16.36 9.62
CA LEU A 130 -9.76 -16.21 8.63
C LEU A 130 -10.69 -15.05 8.99
N ARG A 131 -11.10 -14.93 10.26
CA ARG A 131 -11.92 -13.81 10.74
C ARG A 131 -11.20 -12.48 10.57
N PHE A 132 -9.91 -12.43 10.89
CA PHE A 132 -9.10 -11.24 10.71
C PHE A 132 -8.97 -10.85 9.23
N PHE A 133 -8.68 -11.82 8.36
CA PHE A 133 -8.67 -11.62 6.91
C PHE A 133 -10.01 -11.05 6.40
N GLN A 134 -11.14 -11.65 6.77
CA GLN A 134 -12.46 -11.17 6.39
C GLN A 134 -12.73 -9.74 6.88
N LYS A 135 -12.34 -9.43 8.12
CA LYS A 135 -12.48 -8.09 8.70
C LYS A 135 -11.69 -7.05 7.89
N VAL A 136 -10.45 -7.36 7.51
CA VAL A 136 -9.59 -6.49 6.70
C VAL A 136 -10.15 -6.37 5.28
N GLN A 137 -10.54 -7.47 4.65
CA GLN A 137 -11.10 -7.50 3.30
C GLN A 137 -12.37 -6.64 3.19
N LEU A 138 -13.32 -6.80 4.12
CA LEU A 138 -14.56 -6.03 4.14
C LEU A 138 -14.32 -4.53 4.27
N ARG A 139 -13.24 -4.11 4.93
CA ARG A 139 -12.89 -2.70 5.16
C ARG A 139 -11.89 -2.17 4.13
N GLY A 140 -11.85 -2.76 2.94
CA GLY A 140 -11.03 -2.28 1.82
C GLY A 140 -9.54 -2.59 1.96
N GLY A 141 -9.18 -3.62 2.73
CA GLY A 141 -7.80 -4.09 2.83
C GLY A 141 -6.92 -3.29 3.77
N CYS A 142 -7.50 -2.64 4.77
CA CYS A 142 -6.74 -1.85 5.72
C CYS A 142 -7.05 -2.17 7.19
N CYS A 143 -6.06 -1.93 8.06
CA CYS A 143 -6.26 -1.84 9.50
C CYS A 143 -5.20 -0.93 10.14
N LEU A 144 -5.51 -0.39 11.31
CA LEU A 144 -4.55 0.28 12.18
C LEU A 144 -4.00 -0.72 13.18
N VAL A 145 -2.69 -0.79 13.30
CA VAL A 145 -1.97 -1.56 14.32
C VAL A 145 -1.49 -0.59 15.37
N LYS A 146 -1.91 -0.82 16.61
CA LYS A 146 -1.49 -0.06 17.78
C LYS A 146 -0.31 -0.76 18.45
N PHE A 147 0.72 0.02 18.77
CA PHE A 147 1.87 -0.43 19.55
C PHE A 147 1.67 -0.11 21.02
N ASP A 148 2.16 -0.98 21.91
CA ASP A 148 2.35 -0.61 23.31
C ASP A 148 3.37 0.54 23.38
N SER A 149 3.09 1.55 24.20
CA SER A 149 4.00 2.65 24.54
C SER A 149 5.39 2.18 24.94
N ASN A 150 5.52 0.99 25.55
CA ASN A 150 6.80 0.40 25.98
C ASN A 150 7.41 -0.58 24.97
N SER A 151 6.78 -0.79 23.82
CA SER A 151 7.33 -1.70 22.80
C SER A 151 8.56 -1.10 22.11
N GLN A 152 9.47 -1.97 21.69
CA GLN A 152 10.62 -1.58 20.86
C GLN A 152 10.18 -0.86 19.57
N TYR A 153 9.06 -1.28 18.98
CA TYR A 153 8.48 -0.65 17.79
C TYR A 153 8.18 0.83 18.03
N THR A 154 7.63 1.19 19.18
CA THR A 154 7.32 2.60 19.52
C THR A 154 8.59 3.45 19.57
N SER A 155 9.64 3.02 20.26
CA SER A 155 10.91 3.76 20.31
C SER A 155 11.54 3.93 18.93
N THR A 156 11.48 2.87 18.13
CA THR A 156 12.03 2.83 16.78
C THR A 156 11.29 3.83 15.87
N LEU A 157 9.96 3.77 15.79
CA LEU A 157 9.16 4.69 14.97
C LEU A 157 9.34 6.16 15.37
N ARG A 158 9.47 6.45 16.67
CA ARG A 158 9.79 7.81 17.15
C ARG A 158 11.13 8.30 16.60
N GLY A 159 12.13 7.43 16.58
CA GLY A 159 13.45 7.73 16.02
C GLY A 159 13.39 8.08 14.54
N MET A 160 12.60 7.33 13.75
CA MET A 160 12.36 7.66 12.33
C MET A 160 11.64 9.00 12.15
N TRP A 161 10.58 9.28 12.91
CA TRP A 161 9.90 10.57 12.83
C TRP A 161 10.83 11.75 13.14
N SER A 162 11.61 11.63 14.23
CA SER A 162 12.60 12.63 14.62
C SER A 162 13.63 12.87 13.51
N CYS A 163 14.10 11.79 12.87
CA CYS A 163 15.04 11.86 11.76
C CYS A 163 14.46 12.60 10.54
N MET A 164 13.23 12.24 10.14
CA MET A 164 12.56 12.84 8.99
C MET A 164 12.25 14.32 9.22
N GLU A 165 11.79 14.67 10.41
CA GLU A 165 11.56 16.07 10.77
C GLU A 165 12.85 16.88 10.73
N ALA A 166 13.97 16.33 11.25
CA ALA A 166 15.27 16.97 11.17
C ALA A 166 15.74 17.14 9.71
N PHE A 167 15.57 16.12 8.87
CA PHE A 167 15.91 16.16 7.45
C PHE A 167 15.15 17.26 6.72
N TYR A 168 13.81 17.27 6.82
CA TYR A 168 12.99 18.25 6.12
C TYR A 168 13.18 19.66 6.67
N ARG A 169 13.44 19.82 7.98
CA ARG A 169 13.78 21.12 8.57
C ARG A 169 15.07 21.69 7.99
N LYS A 170 16.10 20.87 7.80
CA LYS A 170 17.36 21.28 7.14
C LYS A 170 17.13 21.66 5.68
N LEU A 171 16.36 20.86 4.94
CA LEU A 171 16.00 21.15 3.54
C LEU A 171 15.26 22.48 3.38
N ASP A 172 14.40 22.81 4.34
CA ASP A 172 13.64 24.07 4.35
C ASP A 172 14.52 25.27 4.66
N ALA A 173 15.40 25.17 5.66
CA ALA A 173 16.37 26.22 5.97
C ALA A 173 17.24 26.55 4.74
N ALA A 174 17.77 25.51 4.11
CA ALA A 174 18.51 25.59 2.84
C ALA A 174 17.74 26.32 1.73
N THR A 175 16.41 26.18 1.68
CA THR A 175 15.57 26.77 0.62
C THR A 175 15.19 28.21 0.87
N ASN A 176 15.00 28.60 2.13
CA ASN A 176 14.73 29.98 2.48
C ASN A 176 15.98 30.86 2.32
N GLU A 177 17.18 30.36 2.63
CA GLU A 177 18.43 31.10 2.44
C GLU A 177 18.71 31.45 0.97
N THR A 178 18.39 30.54 0.03
CA THR A 178 18.60 30.80 -1.41
C THR A 178 17.68 31.90 -1.95
N ASN A 179 16.48 32.06 -1.37
CA ASN A 179 15.50 33.05 -1.83
C ASN A 179 15.75 34.46 -1.26
N VAL A 180 16.42 34.57 -0.11
CA VAL A 180 16.75 35.87 0.51
C VAL A 180 18.02 36.49 -0.11
N GLY A 181 18.93 35.68 -0.67
CA GLY A 181 20.22 36.12 -1.20
C GLY A 181 20.24 36.78 -2.58
N THR A 182 19.12 36.91 -3.28
CA THR A 182 19.08 37.57 -4.62
C THR A 182 18.80 39.08 -4.56
N GLY A 183 18.65 39.66 -3.36
CA GLY A 183 18.57 41.09 -3.15
C GLY A 183 19.81 41.63 -2.42
N THR A 184 20.63 42.40 -3.14
CA THR A 184 21.72 43.27 -2.62
C THR A 184 22.95 42.62 -1.95
N SER A 185 24.04 42.49 -2.71
CA SER A 185 25.24 43.35 -2.59
C SER A 185 26.47 42.65 -3.17
N ALA A 186 27.08 43.24 -4.19
CA ALA A 186 28.41 42.88 -4.65
C ALA A 186 29.44 43.33 -3.62
N GLY A 187 30.17 42.40 -3.02
CA GLY A 187 31.26 42.71 -2.10
C GLY A 187 31.77 41.49 -1.35
N ASP A 188 32.78 40.84 -1.94
CA ASP A 188 33.96 40.29 -1.25
C ASP A 188 33.79 39.58 0.11
N THR A 189 33.87 38.26 0.11
CA THR A 189 35.03 37.47 0.62
C THR A 189 34.59 36.09 1.14
N ASN A 190 35.24 35.05 0.60
CA ASN A 190 35.49 33.72 1.15
C ASN A 190 34.58 33.26 2.30
N ASN A 191 33.42 32.71 1.97
CA ASN A 191 32.71 31.80 2.87
C ASN A 191 32.75 30.39 2.30
N ASP A 192 33.52 29.58 3.01
CA ASP A 192 33.57 28.12 3.00
C ASP A 192 32.24 27.57 3.57
N SER A 193 31.12 27.91 2.93
CA SER A 193 29.77 27.55 3.36
C SER A 193 29.11 26.65 2.32
N SER A 194 29.38 25.36 2.52
CA SER A 194 28.50 24.20 2.33
C SER A 194 27.77 24.06 1.00
N ASP A 195 28.31 23.19 0.13
CA ASP A 195 27.57 22.55 -0.98
C ASP A 195 26.44 21.60 -0.49
N GLU A 196 26.32 21.36 0.83
CA GLU A 196 25.35 20.44 1.43
C GLU A 196 23.88 20.71 1.04
N PRO A 197 23.37 21.96 1.02
CA PRO A 197 21.99 22.26 0.61
C PRO A 197 21.68 21.84 -0.84
N LEU A 198 22.66 21.99 -1.73
CA LEU A 198 22.52 21.64 -3.14
C LEU A 198 22.52 20.12 -3.32
N LEU A 199 23.35 19.40 -2.55
CA LEU A 199 23.40 17.94 -2.56
C LEU A 199 22.10 17.31 -2.01
N MET A 200 21.52 17.85 -0.94
CA MET A 200 20.24 17.35 -0.41
C MET A 200 19.09 17.50 -1.42
N ARG A 201 19.09 18.57 -2.24
CA ARG A 201 18.07 18.78 -3.29
C ARG A 201 18.14 17.79 -4.43
N GLN A 202 19.32 17.25 -4.75
CA GLN A 202 19.48 16.28 -5.84
C GLN A 202 18.75 14.95 -5.57
N HIS A 203 18.48 14.65 -4.30
CA HIS A 203 17.72 13.47 -3.90
C HIS A 203 16.21 13.70 -3.84
N LEU A 204 15.74 14.93 -4.06
CA LEU A 204 14.33 15.27 -4.04
C LEU A 204 13.70 14.96 -5.40
N VAL A 205 12.74 14.04 -5.40
CA VAL A 205 11.92 13.74 -6.56
C VAL A 205 10.66 14.59 -6.49
N ARG A 206 10.41 15.33 -7.57
CA ARG A 206 9.16 16.05 -7.80
C ARG A 206 8.38 15.29 -8.86
N PRO A 207 7.17 14.78 -8.55
CA PRO A 207 6.27 14.29 -9.59
C PRO A 207 6.06 15.40 -10.63
N ASP A 208 5.93 15.00 -11.90
CA ASP A 208 5.77 15.94 -13.02
C ASP A 208 4.56 16.86 -12.76
N GLN A 209 4.81 18.16 -12.58
CA GLN A 209 3.80 19.15 -12.15
C GLN A 209 2.91 19.63 -13.31
N SER A 210 2.79 18.83 -14.37
CA SER A 210 2.35 19.28 -15.69
C SER A 210 0.86 19.57 -15.84
N SER A 211 0.01 19.41 -14.81
CA SER A 211 -1.35 19.99 -14.79
C SER A 211 -2.01 19.83 -13.42
N ASP A 212 -2.45 20.95 -12.83
CA ASP A 212 -3.50 21.08 -11.80
C ASP A 212 -3.51 20.15 -10.56
N ALA A 213 -2.43 19.42 -10.29
CA ALA A 213 -2.31 18.51 -9.14
C ALA A 213 -1.42 19.13 -8.05
N GLY A 214 -1.81 18.96 -6.79
CA GLY A 214 -1.12 19.54 -5.63
C GLY A 214 0.38 19.21 -5.54
N GLY A 215 1.11 20.02 -4.78
CA GLY A 215 2.56 19.85 -4.60
C GLY A 215 2.89 18.86 -3.48
N TYR A 216 3.71 17.86 -3.78
CA TYR A 216 4.45 17.14 -2.75
C TYR A 216 5.84 16.82 -3.25
N ASP A 217 6.79 16.82 -2.32
CA ASP A 217 8.16 16.43 -2.57
C ASP A 217 8.44 15.13 -1.82
N PHE A 218 9.19 14.20 -2.42
CA PHE A 218 9.60 13.00 -1.72
C PHE A 218 11.06 12.66 -2.01
N VAL A 219 11.68 11.95 -1.09
CA VAL A 219 12.97 11.30 -1.28
C VAL A 219 12.69 9.82 -1.37
N GLN A 220 13.08 9.22 -2.50
CA GLN A 220 13.07 7.78 -2.64
C GLN A 220 14.40 7.23 -2.14
N THR A 221 14.34 6.33 -1.17
CA THR A 221 15.51 5.67 -0.61
C THR A 221 15.44 4.17 -0.85
N TYR A 222 16.60 3.51 -0.78
CA TYR A 222 16.75 2.08 -0.97
C TYR A 222 17.87 1.59 -0.05
N LEU A 223 17.81 0.33 0.38
CA LEU A 223 18.95 -0.29 1.03
C LEU A 223 20.00 -0.55 -0.05
N ASP A 224 21.12 0.14 0.04
CA ASP A 224 22.27 -0.12 -0.79
C ASP A 224 22.87 -1.49 -0.41
N SER A 225 22.98 -2.40 -1.38
CA SER A 225 23.41 -3.77 -1.11
C SER A 225 24.86 -3.89 -0.65
N GLU A 226 25.72 -2.94 -1.04
CA GLU A 226 27.16 -2.95 -0.77
C GLU A 226 27.46 -2.34 0.59
N THR A 227 26.86 -1.19 0.89
CA THR A 227 27.06 -0.44 2.13
C THR A 227 26.08 -0.82 3.23
N LYS A 228 25.00 -1.56 2.89
CA LYS A 228 23.86 -1.85 3.77
C LYS A 228 23.22 -0.60 4.36
N SER A 229 23.42 0.56 3.72
CA SER A 229 22.81 1.81 4.16
C SER A 229 21.45 2.02 3.50
N VAL A 230 20.43 2.40 4.27
CA VAL A 230 19.09 2.73 3.74
C VAL A 230 18.98 4.17 3.24
N MET A 231 19.90 5.05 3.64
CA MET A 231 19.91 6.46 3.21
C MET A 231 21.17 6.77 2.42
N PRO A 232 21.08 7.63 1.38
CA PRO A 232 22.26 8.19 0.74
C PRO A 232 23.21 8.80 1.77
N THR A 233 24.50 8.51 1.65
CA THR A 233 25.55 9.01 2.57
C THR A 233 25.52 10.52 2.68
N THR A 234 25.29 11.24 1.58
CA THR A 234 25.08 12.69 1.55
C THR A 234 23.99 13.15 2.53
N ILE A 235 22.89 12.42 2.66
CA ILE A 235 21.82 12.77 3.60
C ILE A 235 22.22 12.40 5.03
N GLN A 236 22.85 11.24 5.23
CA GLN A 236 23.35 10.82 6.55
C GLN A 236 24.39 11.80 7.10
N ASP A 237 25.33 12.21 6.26
CA ASP A 237 26.38 13.19 6.55
C ASP A 237 25.78 14.55 6.86
N SER A 238 24.81 14.99 6.05
CA SER A 238 24.06 16.24 6.30
C SER A 238 23.27 16.20 7.61
N LEU A 239 22.81 15.04 8.06
CA LEU A 239 22.18 14.85 9.36
C LEU A 239 23.21 14.74 10.51
N GLY A 240 24.48 14.51 10.18
CA GLY A 240 25.61 14.20 11.05
C GLY A 240 25.83 12.69 11.10
N CYS A 241 26.96 12.19 10.61
CA CYS A 241 27.27 10.75 10.47
C CYS A 241 27.18 9.96 11.80
N ASN A 242 27.28 10.64 12.95
CA ASN A 242 27.15 10.09 14.30
C ASN A 242 25.78 10.35 14.94
N HIS A 243 24.81 10.86 14.18
CA HIS A 243 23.49 11.16 14.71
C HIS A 243 22.77 9.83 14.96
N PRO A 244 22.25 9.57 16.18
CA PRO A 244 21.44 8.39 16.50
C PRO A 244 20.21 8.18 15.59
N ALA A 245 19.93 9.13 14.71
CA ALA A 245 18.80 9.14 13.80
C ALA A 245 19.03 8.31 12.53
N ALA A 246 20.29 8.15 12.08
CA ALA A 246 20.58 7.33 10.89
C ALA A 246 20.32 5.84 11.19
N SER A 247 20.85 5.33 12.30
CA SER A 247 20.56 3.96 12.77
C SER A 247 19.09 3.77 13.11
N ALA A 248 18.43 4.78 13.70
CA ALA A 248 17.01 4.70 14.02
C ALA A 248 16.11 4.57 12.78
N VAL A 249 16.48 5.18 11.64
CA VAL A 249 15.75 5.02 10.38
C VAL A 249 15.89 3.60 9.85
N GLU A 250 17.10 3.04 9.87
CA GLU A 250 17.36 1.66 9.47
C GLU A 250 16.59 0.68 10.35
N ASP A 251 16.72 0.79 11.68
CA ASP A 251 15.96 0.00 12.66
C ASP A 251 14.46 0.10 12.42
N SER A 252 13.97 1.27 12.01
CA SER A 252 12.55 1.49 11.69
C SER A 252 12.11 0.80 10.45
N PHE A 253 12.91 0.84 9.39
CA PHE A 253 12.59 0.07 8.21
C PHE A 253 12.59 -1.43 8.53
N HIS A 254 13.54 -1.92 9.32
CA HIS A 254 13.54 -3.29 9.81
C HIS A 254 12.24 -3.65 10.53
N ALA A 255 11.84 -2.85 11.51
CA ALA A 255 10.60 -3.05 12.25
C ALA A 255 9.36 -3.01 11.33
N LEU A 256 9.28 -2.05 10.40
CA LEU A 256 8.16 -1.92 9.46
C LEU A 256 8.07 -3.10 8.49
N SER A 257 9.21 -3.65 8.07
CA SER A 257 9.26 -4.85 7.23
C SER A 257 8.81 -6.10 7.97
N ASP A 258 9.30 -6.31 9.18
CA ASP A 258 8.88 -7.46 9.99
C ASP A 258 7.37 -7.42 10.26
N LEU A 259 6.84 -6.23 10.58
CA LEU A 259 5.41 -6.01 10.74
C LEU A 259 4.64 -6.27 9.44
N SER A 260 5.13 -5.76 8.30
CA SER A 260 4.51 -5.97 6.99
C SER A 260 4.51 -7.44 6.58
N LYS A 261 5.62 -8.16 6.79
CA LYS A 261 5.75 -9.60 6.52
C LYS A 261 4.79 -10.39 7.38
N MET A 262 4.75 -10.10 8.69
CA MET A 262 3.83 -10.71 9.63
C MET A 262 2.37 -10.54 9.17
N PHE A 263 1.97 -9.30 8.86
CA PHE A 263 0.62 -8.99 8.40
C PHE A 263 0.29 -9.70 7.06
N ALA A 264 1.20 -9.66 6.09
CA ALA A 264 1.03 -10.34 4.80
C ALA A 264 0.82 -11.86 4.97
N ILE A 265 1.62 -12.49 5.84
CA ILE A 265 1.55 -13.94 6.10
C ILE A 265 0.25 -14.32 6.81
N ILE A 266 -0.20 -13.52 7.78
CA ILE A 266 -1.49 -13.72 8.47
C ILE A 266 -2.64 -13.65 7.45
N LEU A 267 -2.66 -12.62 6.61
CA LEU A 267 -3.70 -12.45 5.60
C LEU A 267 -3.67 -13.57 4.55
N ALA A 268 -2.50 -13.95 4.05
CA ALA A 268 -2.36 -15.06 3.11
C ALA A 268 -2.83 -16.39 3.72
N SER A 269 -2.49 -16.66 4.98
CA SER A 269 -2.94 -17.84 5.72
C SER A 269 -4.45 -17.86 5.94
N GLY A 270 -5.05 -16.71 6.26
CA GLY A 270 -6.49 -16.57 6.40
C GLY A 270 -7.24 -16.72 5.06
N GLY A 271 -6.83 -15.96 4.04
CA GLY A 271 -7.49 -15.91 2.74
C GLY A 271 -7.38 -17.21 1.94
N LEU A 272 -6.20 -17.84 1.91
CA LEU A 272 -6.00 -19.14 1.25
C LEU A 272 -6.38 -20.32 2.15
N GLN A 273 -6.76 -20.06 3.41
CA GLN A 273 -7.07 -21.06 4.43
C GLN A 273 -5.97 -22.12 4.58
N ARG A 274 -4.71 -21.69 4.50
CA ARG A 274 -3.52 -22.55 4.62
C ARG A 274 -2.85 -22.40 5.99
N PRO A 275 -2.19 -23.46 6.49
CA PRO A 275 -1.39 -23.36 7.71
C PRO A 275 -0.34 -22.25 7.62
N ILE A 276 -0.16 -21.51 8.72
CA ILE A 276 0.73 -20.35 8.71
C ILE A 276 2.20 -20.70 8.41
N HIS A 277 2.68 -21.88 8.82
CA HIS A 277 4.06 -22.29 8.54
C HIS A 277 4.31 -22.51 7.04
N GLU A 278 3.32 -23.06 6.31
CA GLU A 278 3.37 -23.14 4.85
C GLU A 278 3.43 -21.75 4.23
N MET A 279 2.61 -20.81 4.73
CA MET A 279 2.61 -19.43 4.22
C MET A 279 3.88 -18.66 4.56
N LYS A 280 4.51 -18.90 5.73
CA LYS A 280 5.84 -18.37 6.05
C LYS A 280 6.87 -18.86 5.03
N SER A 281 6.90 -20.16 4.77
CA SER A 281 7.83 -20.76 3.81
C SER A 281 7.63 -20.22 2.39
N LEU A 282 6.36 -20.16 1.95
CA LEU A 282 5.97 -19.64 0.65
C LEU A 282 6.36 -18.15 0.51
N LEU A 283 5.93 -17.30 1.45
CA LEU A 283 6.12 -15.87 1.34
C LEU A 283 7.57 -15.44 1.58
N ASN A 284 8.37 -16.16 2.37
CA ASN A 284 9.82 -15.90 2.42
C ASN A 284 10.50 -16.18 1.07
N GLY A 285 10.04 -17.19 0.32
CA GLY A 285 10.49 -17.42 -1.05
C GLY A 285 10.09 -16.29 -2.02
N TYR A 286 8.97 -15.62 -1.73
CA TYR A 286 8.29 -14.67 -2.59
C TYR A 286 8.67 -13.20 -2.32
N ILE A 287 8.95 -12.87 -1.07
CA ILE A 287 9.32 -11.54 -0.56
C ILE A 287 10.84 -11.42 -0.55
N LEU A 288 11.37 -10.25 -0.88
CA LEU A 288 12.80 -9.95 -0.79
C LEU A 288 13.33 -10.25 0.62
N ASP A 289 14.35 -11.11 0.69
CA ASP A 289 14.97 -11.52 1.96
C ASP A 289 15.68 -10.34 2.63
N ASP A 290 16.29 -9.47 1.81
CA ASP A 290 16.95 -8.23 2.22
C ASP A 290 16.19 -7.02 1.63
N PHE A 291 16.13 -5.91 2.37
CA PHE A 291 15.55 -4.61 1.97
C PHE A 291 16.12 -4.03 0.67
N GLY A 292 17.15 -4.67 0.10
CA GLY A 292 18.00 -4.20 -1.00
C GLY A 292 17.29 -3.81 -2.29
N CYS A 293 16.00 -4.11 -2.44
CA CYS A 293 15.22 -3.74 -3.62
C CYS A 293 13.83 -3.15 -3.29
N CYS A 294 13.55 -2.85 -2.02
CA CYS A 294 12.31 -2.18 -1.63
C CYS A 294 12.52 -0.66 -1.76
N ASN A 295 11.74 -0.03 -2.64
CA ASN A 295 11.70 1.43 -2.71
C ASN A 295 11.00 1.95 -1.46
N HIS A 296 11.73 2.69 -0.62
CA HIS A 296 11.16 3.43 0.50
C HIS A 296 10.94 4.87 0.05
N ARG A 297 9.85 5.48 0.54
CA ARG A 297 9.60 6.89 0.25
C ARG A 297 9.50 7.61 1.57
N LEU A 298 10.32 8.64 1.71
CA LEU A 298 10.15 9.67 2.72
C LEU A 298 9.45 10.81 2.00
N CYS A 299 8.22 11.13 2.40
CA CYS A 299 7.39 12.11 1.71
C CYS A 299 7.15 13.32 2.61
N GLN A 300 7.18 14.52 2.02
CA GLN A 300 6.67 15.74 2.61
C GLN A 300 5.64 16.34 1.66
N TYR A 301 4.41 16.47 2.15
CA TYR A 301 3.33 17.10 1.40
C TYR A 301 3.28 18.58 1.76
N ARG A 302 3.28 19.43 0.73
CA ARG A 302 3.30 20.89 0.89
C ARG A 302 1.93 21.43 0.48
N PRO A 303 1.29 22.28 1.30
CA PRO A 303 0.14 23.02 0.83
C PRO A 303 0.51 23.79 -0.43
N LEU A 304 -0.38 23.83 -1.43
CA LEU A 304 -0.21 24.75 -2.54
C LEU A 304 -0.23 26.17 -1.95
N ASP A 305 0.91 26.86 -2.01
CA ASP A 305 0.95 28.26 -1.68
C ASP A 305 0.09 28.98 -2.73
N GLY A 306 -1.09 29.45 -2.32
CA GLY A 306 -2.05 30.18 -3.16
C GLY A 306 -1.55 31.52 -3.69
N THR A 307 -0.23 31.71 -3.80
CA THR A 307 0.44 32.96 -4.15
C THR A 307 0.70 33.13 -5.64
N ASN A 308 0.40 32.14 -6.49
CA ASN A 308 0.67 32.22 -7.94
C ASN A 308 -0.56 32.38 -8.85
N THR A 309 -1.78 32.38 -8.31
CA THR A 309 -2.99 32.65 -9.10
C THR A 309 -3.45 34.09 -8.89
N THR A 310 -2.76 35.04 -9.53
CA THR A 310 -3.19 36.44 -9.71
C THR A 310 -4.33 36.61 -10.73
N SER A 311 -5.09 35.55 -11.01
CA SER A 311 -6.26 35.61 -11.89
C SER A 311 -7.51 35.96 -11.08
N ASN A 312 -7.97 37.21 -11.24
CA ASN A 312 -9.17 37.81 -10.67
C ASN A 312 -10.51 37.16 -11.10
N ASP A 313 -10.52 35.92 -11.57
CA ASP A 313 -11.72 35.29 -12.11
C ASP A 313 -12.43 34.46 -11.04
N HIS A 314 -13.53 35.04 -10.56
CA HIS A 314 -14.68 34.40 -9.91
C HIS A 314 -14.40 33.18 -9.00
N ALA A 315 -14.37 33.46 -7.70
CA ALA A 315 -14.53 32.52 -6.61
C ALA A 315 -15.84 31.70 -6.75
N THR A 316 -15.77 30.58 -7.46
CA THR A 316 -16.78 29.53 -7.44
C THR A 316 -16.09 28.18 -7.41
N LYS A 317 -16.25 27.48 -6.27
CA LYS A 317 -15.66 26.18 -5.93
C LYS A 317 -14.13 26.18 -5.94
N GLU A 318 -13.54 26.50 -4.78
CA GLU A 318 -12.25 25.93 -4.40
C GLU A 318 -12.38 24.40 -4.44
N SER A 319 -12.11 23.79 -5.59
CA SER A 319 -11.90 22.35 -5.64
C SER A 319 -10.61 22.11 -4.87
N SER A 320 -10.72 21.58 -3.66
CA SER A 320 -9.59 21.07 -2.88
C SER A 320 -9.00 19.88 -3.64
N SER A 321 -8.20 20.17 -4.67
CA SER A 321 -7.49 19.15 -5.43
C SER A 321 -6.65 18.32 -4.46
N PRO A 322 -6.73 16.99 -4.49
CA PRO A 322 -5.91 16.16 -3.62
C PRO A 322 -4.43 16.44 -3.86
N LEU A 323 -3.62 16.41 -2.78
CA LEU A 323 -2.16 16.47 -2.84
C LEU A 323 -1.59 15.20 -3.49
N LEU A 324 -2.26 14.06 -3.28
CA LEU A 324 -2.01 12.80 -3.97
C LEU A 324 -3.35 12.19 -4.34
N ARG A 325 -3.61 11.99 -5.64
CA ARG A 325 -4.86 11.43 -6.16
C ARG A 325 -5.10 10.01 -5.64
N SER A 326 -6.34 9.57 -5.71
CA SER A 326 -6.73 8.20 -5.40
C SER A 326 -5.95 7.19 -6.23
N HIS A 327 -5.38 6.21 -5.54
CA HIS A 327 -4.62 5.13 -6.17
C HIS A 327 -4.58 3.91 -5.24
N THR A 328 -4.01 2.83 -5.76
CA THR A 328 -3.65 1.63 -4.99
C THR A 328 -2.17 1.31 -5.21
N ASP A 329 -1.55 0.64 -4.23
CA ASP A 329 -0.11 0.35 -4.28
C ASP A 329 0.21 -0.95 -5.00
N TRP A 330 1.32 -0.95 -5.75
CA TRP A 330 1.94 -2.19 -6.26
C TRP A 330 2.82 -2.86 -5.20
N SER A 331 2.18 -3.29 -4.10
CA SER A 331 2.79 -3.98 -2.96
C SER A 331 1.95 -5.21 -2.56
N LEU A 332 2.51 -6.10 -1.76
CA LEU A 332 1.71 -7.03 -0.95
C LEU A 332 1.04 -6.23 0.17
N VAL A 333 1.86 -5.48 0.90
CA VAL A 333 1.45 -4.67 2.04
C VAL A 333 2.23 -3.37 2.00
N THR A 334 1.55 -2.26 2.22
CA THR A 334 2.15 -0.97 2.53
C THR A 334 1.92 -0.68 4.00
N CYS A 335 3.00 -0.43 4.74
CA CYS A 335 2.94 -0.02 6.14
C CYS A 335 3.27 1.47 6.25
N ILE A 336 2.36 2.26 6.82
CA ILE A 336 2.49 3.71 6.95
C ILE A 336 2.36 4.08 8.42
N PRO A 337 3.45 4.52 9.06
CA PRO A 337 3.37 5.19 10.36
C PRO A 337 2.40 6.37 10.26
N VAL A 338 1.42 6.42 11.16
CA VAL A 338 0.35 7.43 11.10
C VAL A 338 0.93 8.80 11.43
N SER A 339 0.65 9.78 10.57
CA SER A 339 1.19 11.14 10.72
C SER A 339 0.39 11.91 11.77
N PRO A 340 1.02 12.75 12.60
CA PRO A 340 0.28 13.65 13.48
C PRO A 340 -0.42 14.78 12.72
N THR A 341 0.00 15.05 11.48
CA THR A 341 -0.67 16.02 10.60
C THR A 341 -1.69 15.27 9.73
N PRO A 342 -3.00 15.53 9.89
CA PRO A 342 -4.02 14.83 9.12
C PRO A 342 -3.94 15.14 7.63
N GLY A 343 -4.34 14.17 6.81
CA GLY A 343 -4.57 14.36 5.38
C GLY A 343 -4.69 13.05 4.59
N LEU A 344 -4.33 11.91 5.18
CA LEU A 344 -4.54 10.61 4.54
C LEU A 344 -6.02 10.24 4.60
N LEU A 345 -6.57 9.78 3.48
CA LEU A 345 -7.90 9.22 3.38
C LEU A 345 -7.84 7.82 2.78
N ILE A 346 -8.67 6.93 3.31
CA ILE A 346 -8.82 5.54 2.85
C ILE A 346 -10.26 5.28 2.47
N PHE A 347 -10.50 4.65 1.33
CA PHE A 347 -11.85 4.29 0.93
C PHE A 347 -12.34 3.03 1.66
N ASP A 348 -13.49 3.12 2.33
CA ASP A 348 -14.17 2.01 2.97
C ASP A 348 -15.31 1.50 2.07
N PRO A 349 -15.11 0.39 1.34
CA PRO A 349 -16.12 -0.11 0.41
C PRO A 349 -17.38 -0.63 1.11
N LEU A 350 -17.29 -1.07 2.37
CA LEU A 350 -18.45 -1.57 3.11
C LEU A 350 -19.46 -0.46 3.39
N HIS A 351 -18.95 0.72 3.76
CA HIS A 351 -19.78 1.87 4.12
C HIS A 351 -19.85 2.95 3.03
N GLN A 352 -19.15 2.75 1.91
CA GLN A 352 -19.05 3.70 0.80
C GLN A 352 -18.67 5.10 1.28
N LYS A 353 -17.62 5.19 2.10
CA LYS A 353 -17.15 6.45 2.71
C LYS A 353 -15.64 6.50 2.77
N TRP A 354 -15.09 7.71 2.88
CA TRP A 354 -13.67 7.94 3.14
C TRP A 354 -13.41 7.97 4.65
N LEU A 355 -12.41 7.21 5.11
CA LEU A 355 -11.95 7.15 6.50
C LEU A 355 -10.68 7.97 6.66
N ALA A 356 -10.54 8.64 7.81
CA ALA A 356 -9.36 9.42 8.17
C ALA A 356 -8.55 8.68 9.25
N PRO A 357 -7.58 7.82 8.89
CA PRO A 357 -6.77 7.09 9.87
C PRO A 357 -6.01 8.03 10.81
N ASP A 358 -5.64 9.23 10.37
CA ASP A 358 -4.90 10.21 11.17
C ASP A 358 -5.75 10.73 12.37
N ALA A 359 -7.07 10.57 12.35
CA ALA A 359 -7.95 11.02 13.44
C ALA A 359 -7.67 10.32 14.79
N VAL A 360 -7.02 9.14 14.78
CA VAL A 360 -6.57 8.47 16.02
C VAL A 360 -5.54 9.25 16.81
N VAL A 361 -4.79 10.14 16.15
CA VAL A 361 -3.70 10.87 16.80
C VAL A 361 -4.23 12.00 17.68
N ASN A 362 -5.38 12.59 17.33
CA ASN A 362 -5.97 13.69 18.09
C ASN A 362 -6.34 13.28 19.53
N ASP A 363 -6.81 12.05 19.74
CA ASP A 363 -7.15 11.53 21.08
C ASP A 363 -5.89 11.14 21.89
N ALA A 364 -4.88 10.57 21.23
CA ALA A 364 -3.61 10.22 21.87
C ALA A 364 -2.83 11.47 22.35
N LEU A 365 -2.88 12.57 21.59
CA LEU A 365 -2.27 13.85 21.97
C LEU A 365 -3.00 14.51 23.16
N LEU A 366 -4.31 14.32 23.29
CA LEU A 366 -5.09 14.83 24.44
C LEU A 366 -4.84 14.01 25.72
N ALA A 367 -4.43 12.74 25.59
CA ALA A 367 -4.18 11.86 26.73
C ALA A 367 -2.76 11.99 27.33
N HIS A 368 -1.81 12.54 26.58
CA HIS A 368 -0.40 12.64 26.97
C HIS A 368 0.11 14.08 26.87
N GLU A 369 -0.26 14.92 27.83
CA GLU A 369 0.26 16.30 27.96
C GLU A 369 1.75 16.37 28.37
N ASP A 370 2.37 15.23 28.71
CA ASP A 370 3.76 15.18 29.14
C ASP A 370 4.74 15.17 27.95
N GLU A 371 5.25 16.37 27.67
CA GLU A 371 6.58 16.71 27.14
C GLU A 371 7.13 15.81 26.00
N GLY A 372 6.77 16.16 24.76
CA GLY A 372 7.59 15.86 23.57
C GLY A 372 7.26 14.58 22.80
N GLN A 373 6.24 13.82 23.20
CA GLN A 373 5.85 12.56 22.54
C GLN A 373 4.76 12.74 21.47
N ASN A 374 4.90 13.71 20.56
CA ASN A 374 3.88 14.03 19.54
C ASN A 374 3.78 13.01 18.38
N HIS A 375 4.34 11.81 18.51
CA HIS A 375 4.35 10.82 17.44
C HIS A 375 3.34 9.71 17.70
N SER A 376 2.61 9.33 16.66
CA SER A 376 1.58 8.29 16.72
C SER A 376 2.16 6.92 17.09
N GLN A 377 1.47 6.22 18.00
CA GLN A 377 1.71 4.79 18.32
C GLN A 377 0.99 3.85 17.34
N TYR A 378 0.55 4.36 16.20
CA TYR A 378 -0.20 3.58 15.21
C TYR A 378 0.56 3.49 13.90
N CYS A 379 0.54 2.30 13.31
CA CYS A 379 0.86 2.08 11.91
C CYS A 379 -0.41 1.66 11.16
N LEU A 380 -0.66 2.30 10.03
CA LEU A 380 -1.64 1.84 9.07
C LEU A 380 -1.03 0.72 8.22
N MET A 381 -1.72 -0.41 8.16
CA MET A 381 -1.42 -1.52 7.26
C MET A 381 -2.43 -1.49 6.12
N MET A 382 -1.95 -1.47 4.89
CA MET A 382 -2.77 -1.47 3.67
C MET A 382 -2.32 -2.62 2.78
N THR A 383 -3.24 -3.37 2.22
CA THR A 383 -2.90 -4.36 1.19
C THR A 383 -2.79 -3.70 -0.17
N GLY A 384 -1.85 -4.17 -0.98
CA GLY A 384 -1.67 -3.69 -2.34
C GLY A 384 -2.14 -4.70 -3.40
N LYS A 385 -2.01 -4.31 -4.66
CA LYS A 385 -2.41 -5.08 -5.84
C LYS A 385 -1.74 -6.48 -5.90
N ALA A 386 -0.51 -6.62 -5.40
CA ALA A 386 0.16 -7.93 -5.39
C ALA A 386 -0.47 -8.92 -4.40
N MET A 387 -1.08 -8.42 -3.31
CA MET A 387 -1.81 -9.30 -2.39
C MET A 387 -3.11 -9.80 -3.01
N ASP A 388 -3.84 -8.94 -3.70
CA ASP A 388 -5.06 -9.33 -4.44
C ASP A 388 -4.76 -10.44 -5.45
N MET A 389 -3.70 -10.27 -6.24
CA MET A 389 -3.28 -11.27 -7.21
C MET A 389 -2.86 -12.58 -6.52
N LEU A 390 -2.13 -12.51 -5.41
CA LEU A 390 -1.73 -13.71 -4.65
C LEU A 390 -2.95 -14.50 -4.14
N LEU A 391 -3.99 -13.79 -3.71
CA LEU A 391 -5.19 -14.37 -3.13
C LEU A 391 -6.26 -14.75 -4.16
N GLY A 392 -6.12 -14.30 -5.42
CA GLY A 392 -7.10 -14.53 -6.48
C GLY A 392 -8.48 -13.92 -6.18
N ILE A 393 -8.53 -12.74 -5.54
CA ILE A 393 -9.79 -12.12 -5.11
C ILE A 393 -10.36 -11.24 -6.22
N ASP A 394 -11.43 -11.72 -6.85
CA ASP A 394 -12.27 -10.92 -7.74
C ASP A 394 -13.07 -9.89 -6.93
N GLY A 395 -12.75 -8.60 -7.10
CA GLY A 395 -13.36 -7.49 -6.34
C GLY A 395 -12.36 -6.64 -5.55
N GLY A 396 -11.14 -7.14 -5.40
CA GLY A 396 -9.98 -6.42 -4.88
C GLY A 396 -10.03 -6.11 -3.39
N MET A 397 -8.96 -6.44 -2.69
CA MET A 397 -8.64 -5.99 -1.34
C MET A 397 -7.59 -4.85 -1.39
N ALA A 398 -6.98 -4.55 -2.53
CA ALA A 398 -6.03 -3.46 -2.65
C ALA A 398 -6.67 -2.14 -2.18
N CYS A 399 -6.01 -1.50 -1.22
CA CYS A 399 -6.54 -0.37 -0.47
C CYS A 399 -6.45 0.91 -1.30
N ILE A 400 -7.61 1.47 -1.63
CA ILE A 400 -7.71 2.75 -2.34
C ILE A 400 -7.50 3.86 -1.33
N HIS A 401 -6.53 4.73 -1.59
CA HIS A 401 -6.20 5.80 -0.69
C HIS A 401 -5.73 7.05 -1.45
N GLN A 402 -5.87 8.19 -0.80
CA GLN A 402 -5.46 9.50 -1.33
C GLN A 402 -4.95 10.40 -0.21
N VAL A 403 -4.26 11.48 -0.55
CA VAL A 403 -3.86 12.52 0.41
C VAL A 403 -4.49 13.83 -0.01
N VAL A 404 -5.29 14.41 0.88
CA VAL A 404 -5.95 15.70 0.68
C VAL A 404 -5.24 16.79 1.48
N PRO A 405 -5.26 18.05 1.01
CA PRO A 405 -4.80 19.16 1.83
C PRO A 405 -5.72 19.31 3.05
N ARG A 406 -5.13 19.67 4.18
CA ARG A 406 -5.92 20.05 5.36
C ARG A 406 -6.69 21.32 5.03
N VAL A 407 -8.02 21.21 4.91
CA VAL A 407 -8.86 22.39 4.69
C VAL A 407 -9.12 23.01 6.05
N HIS A 408 -8.54 24.18 6.30
CA HIS A 408 -8.78 24.95 7.51
C HIS A 408 -10.14 25.66 7.40
N GLN A 409 -11.27 24.94 7.45
CA GLN A 409 -12.59 25.58 7.34
C GLN A 409 -12.95 26.42 8.58
N HIS A 410 -12.31 26.18 9.73
CA HIS A 410 -12.70 26.82 11.00
C HIS A 410 -11.58 27.48 11.83
N GLN A 411 -10.32 27.51 11.37
CA GLN A 411 -9.32 28.31 12.08
C GLN A 411 -9.59 29.80 11.88
N SER A 412 -9.62 30.55 12.99
CA SER A 412 -9.79 32.00 12.91
C SER A 412 -8.67 32.59 12.03
N LEU A 413 -8.97 33.64 11.25
CA LEU A 413 -7.99 34.37 10.43
C LEU A 413 -6.74 34.80 11.23
N LEU A 414 -6.87 34.94 12.55
CA LEU A 414 -5.78 35.26 13.47
C LEU A 414 -4.86 34.06 13.77
N GLU A 415 -5.41 32.85 13.92
CA GLU A 415 -4.63 31.62 14.12
C GLU A 415 -3.92 31.18 12.84
N GLN A 416 -4.53 31.40 11.67
CA GLN A 416 -3.88 31.14 10.37
C GLN A 416 -2.63 32.00 10.13
N GLN A 417 -2.52 33.17 10.77
CA GLN A 417 -1.34 34.03 10.65
C GLN A 417 -0.19 33.65 11.59
N GLN A 418 -0.45 32.85 12.64
CA GLN A 418 0.53 32.53 13.68
C GLN A 418 0.95 31.06 13.70
N ALA A 419 0.10 30.15 13.21
CA ALA A 419 0.48 28.74 13.12
C ALA A 419 1.47 28.56 11.94
N PRO A 420 2.71 28.06 12.18
CA PRO A 420 3.57 27.66 11.07
C PRO A 420 2.79 26.65 10.23
N LYS A 421 2.72 26.85 8.90
CA LYS A 421 2.06 25.94 7.96
C LYS A 421 2.51 24.51 8.25
N GLN A 422 1.68 23.76 8.96
CA GLN A 422 2.04 22.41 9.40
C GLN A 422 2.09 21.52 8.17
N ARG A 423 3.26 20.97 7.90
CA ARG A 423 3.49 20.08 6.77
C ARG A 423 3.15 18.66 7.20
N ARG A 424 2.64 17.87 6.27
CA ARG A 424 2.43 16.45 6.49
C ARG A 424 3.67 15.70 6.05
N ILE A 425 4.23 14.90 6.94
CA ILE A 425 5.35 13.99 6.64
C ILE A 425 4.81 12.55 6.67
N SER A 426 5.30 11.69 5.79
CA SER A 426 4.90 10.29 5.69
C SER A 426 6.08 9.40 5.32
N ALA A 427 6.13 8.19 5.88
CA ALA A 427 7.19 7.21 5.63
C ALA A 427 6.64 5.85 5.17
N PRO A 428 5.91 5.78 4.04
CA PRO A 428 5.36 4.50 3.60
C PRO A 428 6.48 3.49 3.28
N PHE A 429 6.36 2.31 3.88
CA PHE A 429 7.15 1.12 3.59
C PHE A 429 6.35 0.19 2.68
N PHE A 430 6.88 -0.12 1.49
CA PHE A 430 6.22 -0.96 0.50
C PHE A 430 6.85 -2.36 0.50
N LEU A 431 6.15 -3.35 1.07
CA LEU A 431 6.55 -4.76 0.99
C LEU A 431 6.19 -5.30 -0.39
N ARG A 432 7.18 -5.48 -1.26
CA ARG A 432 6.96 -5.93 -2.65
C ARG A 432 7.37 -7.39 -2.87
N PRO A 433 6.76 -8.08 -3.84
CA PRO A 433 7.32 -9.33 -4.36
C PRO A 433 8.72 -9.13 -4.94
N LYS A 434 9.53 -10.21 -4.98
CA LYS A 434 10.77 -10.25 -5.76
C LYS A 434 10.45 -9.96 -7.24
N GLU A 435 11.30 -9.18 -7.92
CA GLU A 435 11.10 -8.85 -9.35
C GLU A 435 10.93 -10.09 -10.24
N SER A 436 11.65 -11.18 -9.92
CA SER A 436 11.53 -12.46 -10.62
C SER A 436 10.10 -13.03 -10.62
N VAL A 437 9.27 -12.64 -9.65
CA VAL A 437 7.86 -13.05 -9.61
C VAL A 437 7.08 -12.37 -10.72
N SER A 438 7.23 -11.05 -10.91
CA SER A 438 6.55 -10.33 -11.99
C SER A 438 6.92 -10.90 -13.36
N VAL A 439 8.20 -11.25 -13.56
CA VAL A 439 8.67 -11.92 -14.77
C VAL A 439 7.98 -13.28 -14.95
N GLN A 440 7.90 -14.09 -13.90
CA GLN A 440 7.24 -15.40 -13.94
C GLN A 440 5.74 -15.30 -14.22
N ILE A 441 5.04 -14.32 -13.62
CA ILE A 441 3.62 -14.05 -13.92
C ILE A 441 3.48 -13.76 -15.40
N ASN A 442 4.27 -12.84 -15.95
CA ASN A 442 4.23 -12.50 -17.37
C ASN A 442 4.52 -13.72 -18.26
N GLU A 443 5.56 -14.50 -17.96
CA GLU A 443 5.90 -15.69 -18.75
C GLU A 443 4.80 -16.76 -18.75
N GLN A 444 4.14 -16.97 -17.61
CA GLN A 444 3.08 -17.98 -17.48
C GLN A 444 1.75 -17.47 -18.04
N CYS A 445 1.45 -16.18 -17.89
CA CYS A 445 0.20 -15.55 -18.31
C CYS A 445 0.22 -15.03 -19.76
N ASN A 446 1.38 -15.03 -20.42
CA ASN A 446 1.51 -14.74 -21.86
C ASN A 446 0.83 -15.79 -22.77
N ARG A 447 0.20 -16.82 -22.19
CA ARG A 447 -0.69 -17.75 -22.91
C ARG A 447 -2.12 -17.25 -22.73
N LYS A 448 -2.57 -16.46 -23.71
CA LYS A 448 -3.92 -15.90 -23.96
C LYS A 448 -4.98 -16.24 -22.90
N THR A 449 -5.51 -15.17 -22.30
CA THR A 449 -6.59 -15.11 -21.29
C THR A 449 -6.28 -15.91 -20.03
N CYS A 450 -5.61 -15.29 -19.06
CA CYS A 450 -5.54 -15.81 -17.71
C CYS A 450 -6.61 -15.15 -16.83
N THR A 451 -7.39 -15.99 -16.16
CA THR A 451 -8.26 -15.62 -15.05
C THR A 451 -7.43 -15.17 -13.84
N SER A 452 -8.04 -14.42 -12.92
CA SER A 452 -7.42 -14.06 -11.63
C SER A 452 -6.93 -15.28 -10.86
N GLU A 453 -7.67 -16.40 -10.94
CA GLU A 453 -7.28 -17.69 -10.39
C GLU A 453 -6.01 -18.25 -11.03
N GLU A 454 -5.85 -18.15 -12.35
CA GLU A 454 -4.65 -18.60 -13.05
C GLU A 454 -3.43 -17.73 -12.73
N VAL A 455 -3.62 -16.41 -12.55
CA VAL A 455 -2.56 -15.52 -12.06
C VAL A 455 -2.14 -15.89 -10.65
N ALA A 456 -3.09 -16.13 -9.74
CA ALA A 456 -2.82 -16.57 -8.38
C ALA A 456 -2.08 -17.92 -8.36
N LEU A 457 -2.54 -18.87 -9.18
CA LEU A 457 -1.87 -20.16 -9.35
C LEU A 457 -0.47 -20.00 -9.91
N ALA A 458 -0.25 -19.12 -10.88
CA ALA A 458 1.08 -18.84 -11.43
C ALA A 458 2.03 -18.27 -10.36
N MET A 459 1.53 -17.35 -9.54
CA MET A 459 2.26 -16.79 -8.40
C MET A 459 2.63 -17.85 -7.37
N LEU A 460 1.70 -18.74 -7.02
CA LEU A 460 1.95 -19.85 -6.10
C LEU A 460 2.90 -20.88 -6.70
N HIS A 461 2.71 -21.26 -7.97
CA HIS A 461 3.47 -22.30 -8.65
C HIS A 461 4.94 -21.91 -8.86
N GLY A 462 5.21 -20.64 -9.20
CA GLY A 462 6.58 -20.10 -9.29
C GLY A 462 7.38 -20.27 -8.00
N VAL A 463 6.70 -20.25 -6.84
CA VAL A 463 7.31 -20.46 -5.53
C VAL A 463 7.43 -21.95 -5.20
N TYR A 464 6.37 -22.75 -5.39
CA TYR A 464 6.39 -24.18 -5.07
C TYR A 464 7.42 -24.97 -5.90
N CYS A 465 7.64 -24.61 -7.17
CA CYS A 465 8.68 -25.24 -7.98
C CYS A 465 10.11 -24.97 -7.49
N LYS A 466 10.33 -23.88 -6.75
CA LYS A 466 11.64 -23.57 -6.14
C LYS A 466 11.84 -24.24 -4.78
N LEU A 467 10.76 -24.57 -4.06
CA LEU A 467 10.83 -25.24 -2.74
C LEU A 467 10.92 -26.77 -2.84
N GLY A 468 10.61 -27.35 -4.01
CA GLY A 468 10.64 -28.80 -4.27
C GLY A 468 11.80 -29.28 -5.15
N ALA A 469 12.82 -28.45 -5.37
CA ALA A 469 14.08 -28.75 -6.04
C ALA A 469 15.23 -28.56 -5.06
#